data_AF-A0A8T3KNW1-F1
#
_entry.id   AF-A0A8T3KNW1-F1
#
_cell.length_a   1.000
_cell.length_b   1.000
_cell.length_c   1.000
_cell.angle_alpha   90.00
_cell.angle_beta   90.00
_cell.angle_gamma   90.00
#
_symmetry.space_group_name_H-M   'P 1'
#
loop_
_entity.id
_entity.type
_entity.pdbx_description
1 polymer ?
#
loop_
_entity_poly.entity_id
_entity_poly.type
_entity_poly.pdbx_seq_one_letter_code
_entity_poly.pdbx_strand_id
1 'polypeptide(L)'
;MKLLNIVIGIVLLISVFFSSFSAFAGETPDYSSTSSETKALEPALDAKALEKEKHWVYEELADFKQKIYPVFGPESKYDGISEEDKNSIREIVFNEDYLNQPIKVEHWAVLLDAVLGIPDEDREKLLRMYVYNLATEDEITREDAVGGMVKLLTMQYLKGDYSYEELEAAKDLKDLDTASDRQDTLVRIAYCAGLLDTKTTDYFRPRERLTAAEAISMLYRVVTKYGITYNDTGKVEVQKPDIPVDKDIQVNWVDARIQQYRDKLQKNLVKLKTAESILLDGRIGNDDSLLSTAVTVEKWREALRYTLEIDDDDILDYYTIGLVEGNTVPRDIAAAGMVKLLHCTGAVKGRDASEQELLEAAAAFTDYNDAFDISKLAIAYSEGLIKGYPDRTFRPKQALTNGEALILMLNIMEKTE
;
A
#
# COMPACT_ATOMS: atom_id res chain seq x y z
N MET A 1 -18.52 -50.91 -17.08
CA MET A 1 -17.40 -51.72 -16.56
C MET A 1 -16.08 -51.28 -17.20
N LYS A 2 -15.69 -50.02 -17.00
CA LYS A 2 -14.39 -49.42 -17.36
C LYS A 2 -14.22 -48.17 -16.48
N LEU A 3 -13.91 -48.37 -15.20
CA LEU A 3 -13.60 -47.30 -14.22
C LEU A 3 -12.94 -47.89 -12.97
N LEU A 4 -12.07 -48.89 -13.17
CA LEU A 4 -11.30 -49.51 -12.09
C LEU A 4 -9.94 -49.93 -12.66
N ASN A 5 -9.11 -48.97 -13.08
CA ASN A 5 -7.74 -49.25 -13.56
C ASN A 5 -6.76 -48.06 -13.48
N ILE A 6 -7.02 -47.03 -12.67
CA ILE A 6 -6.06 -45.92 -12.45
C ILE A 6 -5.97 -45.57 -10.95
N VAL A 7 -6.02 -46.56 -10.07
CA VAL A 7 -5.76 -46.38 -8.62
C VAL A 7 -4.73 -47.40 -8.08
N ILE A 8 -4.11 -48.22 -8.92
CA ILE A 8 -3.09 -49.20 -8.49
C ILE A 8 -1.80 -48.95 -9.28
N GLY A 9 -1.24 -47.75 -9.13
CA GLY A 9 -0.01 -47.33 -9.81
C GLY A 9 1.07 -46.71 -8.91
N ILE A 10 0.81 -46.46 -7.62
CA ILE A 10 1.73 -45.69 -6.75
C ILE A 10 2.08 -46.40 -5.42
N VAL A 11 1.68 -47.67 -5.22
CA VAL A 11 1.98 -48.40 -3.96
C VAL A 11 3.03 -49.52 -4.11
N LEU A 12 3.66 -49.69 -5.29
CA LEU A 12 4.65 -50.75 -5.53
C LEU A 12 5.98 -50.19 -6.07
N LEU A 13 6.62 -49.31 -5.29
CA LEU A 13 8.00 -48.87 -5.54
C LEU A 13 8.86 -48.83 -4.25
N ILE A 14 8.49 -49.62 -3.24
CA ILE A 14 9.32 -49.92 -2.07
C ILE A 14 9.15 -51.40 -1.72
N SER A 15 9.83 -52.30 -2.43
CA SER A 15 10.04 -53.71 -2.02
C SER A 15 10.85 -54.52 -3.03
N VAL A 16 11.91 -53.93 -3.61
CA VAL A 16 12.94 -54.71 -4.31
C VAL A 16 14.27 -54.27 -3.75
N PHE A 17 14.76 -54.99 -2.74
CA PHE A 17 16.16 -55.30 -2.47
C PHE A 17 16.22 -55.95 -1.10
N PHE A 18 15.97 -57.26 -1.02
CA PHE A 18 16.63 -58.19 -0.08
C PHE A 18 16.08 -59.60 -0.36
N SER A 19 16.75 -60.31 -1.26
CA SER A 19 16.50 -61.74 -1.49
C SER A 19 17.76 -62.42 -1.98
N SER A 20 18.68 -62.69 -1.05
CA SER A 20 19.70 -63.72 -1.23
C SER A 20 20.37 -64.05 0.11
N PHE A 21 19.88 -65.07 0.82
CA PHE A 21 20.62 -66.30 1.13
C PHE A 21 19.80 -67.19 2.06
N SER A 22 19.60 -68.44 1.64
CA SER A 22 18.96 -69.51 2.39
C SER A 22 19.98 -70.31 3.21
N ALA A 23 19.58 -70.62 4.45
CA ALA A 23 19.79 -71.88 5.20
C ALA A 23 21.23 -72.35 5.53
N PHE A 24 21.56 -72.40 6.83
CA PHE A 24 21.96 -73.64 7.52
C PHE A 24 21.87 -73.49 9.05
N ALA A 25 21.79 -74.64 9.73
CA ALA A 25 21.26 -74.89 11.06
C ALA A 25 22.17 -74.58 12.26
N GLY A 26 21.55 -74.55 13.45
CA GLY A 26 22.10 -75.19 14.66
C GLY A 26 22.68 -74.30 15.77
N GLU A 27 22.02 -74.37 16.93
CA GLU A 27 22.58 -74.30 18.30
C GLU A 27 23.13 -72.96 18.85
N THR A 28 22.53 -72.53 19.97
CA THR A 28 23.15 -71.66 20.97
C THR A 28 24.09 -72.51 21.84
N PRO A 29 25.25 -71.97 22.29
CA PRO A 29 25.26 -71.44 23.65
C PRO A 29 26.21 -70.24 23.89
N ASP A 30 26.18 -69.83 25.15
CA ASP A 30 26.60 -68.63 25.84
C ASP A 30 28.13 -68.45 26.08
N TYR A 31 28.48 -67.25 26.56
CA TYR A 31 29.71 -66.78 27.26
C TYR A 31 30.93 -66.19 26.50
N SER A 32 31.07 -64.87 26.73
CA SER A 32 32.26 -64.10 27.13
C SER A 32 33.56 -64.08 26.30
N SER A 33 33.94 -62.85 25.95
CA SER A 33 35.30 -62.27 25.84
C SER A 33 36.32 -62.92 24.90
N THR A 34 36.73 -62.17 23.87
CA THR A 34 38.15 -61.83 23.63
C THR A 34 38.26 -60.83 22.47
N SER A 35 39.09 -59.82 22.70
CA SER A 35 39.57 -58.86 21.72
C SER A 35 40.36 -59.53 20.59
N SER A 36 40.05 -59.24 19.33
CA SER A 36 41.08 -59.03 18.31
C SER A 36 40.52 -58.24 17.14
N GLU A 37 41.29 -57.22 16.75
CA GLU A 37 41.00 -56.25 15.72
C GLU A 37 40.86 -56.90 14.34
N THR A 38 39.74 -56.65 13.66
CA THR A 38 39.71 -56.60 12.19
C THR A 38 39.19 -55.24 11.77
N LYS A 39 40.16 -54.43 11.33
CA LYS A 39 40.02 -53.08 10.79
C LYS A 39 39.27 -53.14 9.46
N ALA A 40 37.94 -53.10 9.50
CA ALA A 40 37.13 -52.74 8.35
C ALA A 40 37.08 -51.22 8.26
N LEU A 41 37.61 -50.66 7.17
CA LEU A 41 37.36 -49.28 6.77
C LEU A 41 35.87 -49.16 6.46
N GLU A 42 35.07 -48.75 7.43
CA GLU A 42 33.89 -47.94 7.13
C GLU A 42 34.42 -46.58 6.65
N PRO A 43 33.98 -46.04 5.50
CA PRO A 43 34.12 -44.62 5.30
C PRO A 43 33.31 -44.00 6.42
N ALA A 44 33.99 -43.31 7.35
CA ALA A 44 33.32 -42.37 8.23
C ALA A 44 32.48 -41.49 7.30
N LEU A 45 31.16 -41.71 7.30
CA LEU A 45 30.24 -40.79 6.68
C LEU A 45 30.51 -39.50 7.45
N ASP A 46 31.23 -38.60 6.79
CA ASP A 46 31.59 -37.31 7.32
C ASP A 46 30.28 -36.68 7.80
N ALA A 47 30.11 -36.57 9.11
CA ALA A 47 28.90 -36.01 9.70
C ALA A 47 28.72 -34.52 9.32
N LYS A 48 29.67 -33.93 8.57
CA LYS A 48 29.54 -32.66 7.87
C LYS A 48 28.84 -32.73 6.52
N ALA A 49 28.58 -33.90 5.94
CA ALA A 49 28.15 -34.03 4.55
C ALA A 49 26.63 -33.98 4.30
N LEU A 50 25.80 -33.60 5.27
CA LEU A 50 24.34 -33.48 5.10
C LEU A 50 23.72 -32.28 5.84
N GLU A 51 24.49 -31.22 6.10
CA GLU A 51 23.85 -29.91 6.31
C GLU A 51 23.35 -29.43 4.93
N LYS A 52 22.07 -29.70 4.64
CA LYS A 52 21.39 -29.15 3.46
C LYS A 52 21.62 -27.63 3.50
N GLU A 53 22.27 -27.10 2.48
CA GLU A 53 22.56 -25.67 2.39
C GLU A 53 21.24 -24.90 2.58
N LYS A 54 21.22 -23.99 3.56
CA LYS A 54 20.01 -23.27 3.91
C LYS A 54 19.54 -22.45 2.70
N HIS A 55 18.23 -22.45 2.47
CA HIS A 55 17.65 -21.62 1.43
C HIS A 55 17.97 -20.13 1.67
N TRP A 56 18.14 -19.34 0.63
CA TRP A 56 18.51 -17.92 0.76
C TRP A 56 17.50 -17.08 1.57
N VAL A 57 16.23 -17.50 1.56
CA VAL A 57 15.14 -16.85 2.32
C VAL A 57 14.98 -17.39 3.74
N TYR A 58 15.81 -18.35 4.17
CA TYR A 58 15.58 -19.11 5.41
C TYR A 58 15.41 -18.21 6.65
N GLU A 59 16.27 -17.19 6.80
CA GLU A 59 16.20 -16.25 7.93
C GLU A 59 14.95 -15.35 7.84
N GLU A 60 14.69 -14.76 6.66
CA GLU A 60 13.50 -13.94 6.44
C GLU A 60 12.20 -14.75 6.66
N LEU A 61 12.15 -16.03 6.24
CA LEU A 61 11.02 -16.92 6.47
C LEU A 61 10.80 -17.21 7.95
N ALA A 62 11.88 -17.45 8.71
CA ALA A 62 11.78 -17.71 10.15
C ALA A 62 11.19 -16.49 10.88
N ASP A 63 11.68 -15.29 10.58
CA ASP A 63 11.18 -14.05 11.17
C ASP A 63 9.76 -13.71 10.70
N PHE A 64 9.47 -13.92 9.41
CA PHE A 64 8.14 -13.67 8.85
C PHE A 64 7.09 -14.54 9.53
N LYS A 65 7.37 -15.84 9.72
CA LYS A 65 6.49 -16.76 10.46
C LYS A 65 6.21 -16.28 11.88
N GLN A 66 7.21 -15.73 12.58
CA GLN A 66 7.00 -15.18 13.92
C GLN A 66 6.06 -13.97 13.89
N LYS A 67 6.26 -13.05 12.93
CA LYS A 67 5.46 -11.83 12.80
C LYS A 67 3.99 -12.12 12.48
N ILE A 68 3.71 -13.11 11.63
CA ILE A 68 2.34 -13.49 11.22
C ILE A 68 1.76 -14.66 12.04
N TYR A 69 2.45 -15.09 13.11
CA TYR A 69 2.00 -16.19 13.96
C TYR A 69 0.56 -16.04 14.49
N PRO A 70 0.08 -14.83 14.86
CA PRO A 70 -1.31 -14.66 15.28
C PRO A 70 -2.35 -15.05 14.22
N VAL A 71 -1.98 -15.05 12.93
CA VAL A 71 -2.84 -15.41 11.79
C VAL A 71 -2.67 -16.86 11.36
N PHE A 72 -1.42 -17.29 11.16
CA PHE A 72 -1.09 -18.59 10.56
C PHE A 72 -0.58 -19.62 11.57
N GLY A 73 -0.48 -19.27 12.85
CA GLY A 73 -0.12 -20.21 13.90
C GLY A 73 -1.15 -21.34 14.03
N PRO A 74 -0.73 -22.56 14.42
CA PRO A 74 -1.64 -23.70 14.57
C PRO A 74 -2.71 -23.49 15.66
N GLU A 75 -2.49 -22.54 16.57
CA GLU A 75 -3.45 -22.14 17.62
C GLU A 75 -4.08 -20.76 17.35
N SER A 76 -3.96 -20.24 16.12
CA SER A 76 -4.53 -18.95 15.74
C SER A 76 -6.04 -18.95 15.93
N LYS A 77 -6.55 -17.86 16.52
CA LYS A 77 -7.99 -17.60 16.67
C LYS A 77 -8.57 -16.73 15.55
N TYR A 78 -7.77 -16.40 14.54
CA TYR A 78 -8.21 -15.54 13.44
C TYR A 78 -9.17 -16.27 12.52
N ASP A 79 -10.38 -15.75 12.35
CA ASP A 79 -11.44 -16.35 11.55
C ASP A 79 -11.57 -15.76 10.14
N GLY A 80 -10.77 -14.73 9.82
CA GLY A 80 -10.80 -14.06 8.51
C GLY A 80 -10.17 -14.87 7.36
N ILE A 81 -9.49 -15.98 7.67
CA ILE A 81 -8.94 -16.93 6.69
C ILE A 81 -9.36 -18.33 7.12
N SER A 82 -9.76 -19.15 6.15
CA SER A 82 -10.21 -20.52 6.42
C SER A 82 -9.08 -21.39 6.98
N GLU A 83 -9.41 -22.37 7.82
CA GLU A 83 -8.39 -23.31 8.32
C GLU A 83 -7.76 -24.14 7.19
N GLU A 84 -8.50 -24.40 6.11
CA GLU A 84 -7.96 -25.06 4.91
C GLU A 84 -6.85 -24.21 4.27
N ASP A 85 -7.10 -22.92 4.07
CA ASP A 85 -6.11 -22.00 3.51
C ASP A 85 -4.89 -21.84 4.43
N LYS A 86 -5.10 -21.69 5.75
CA LYS A 86 -3.99 -21.63 6.71
C LYS A 86 -3.13 -22.88 6.66
N ASN A 87 -3.75 -24.06 6.60
CA ASN A 87 -3.05 -25.34 6.50
C ASN A 87 -2.25 -25.41 5.19
N SER A 88 -2.87 -25.03 4.08
CA SER A 88 -2.23 -25.01 2.76
C SER A 88 -1.01 -24.09 2.73
N ILE A 89 -1.12 -22.87 3.27
CA ILE A 89 0.00 -21.93 3.40
C ILE A 89 1.15 -22.54 4.22
N ARG A 90 0.84 -23.18 5.36
CA ARG A 90 1.86 -23.81 6.21
C ARG A 90 2.56 -25.00 5.55
N GLU A 91 1.82 -25.84 4.83
CA GLU A 91 2.33 -27.09 4.27
C GLU A 91 3.00 -26.92 2.90
N ILE A 92 2.58 -25.90 2.15
CA ILE A 92 3.07 -25.63 0.78
C ILE A 92 3.99 -24.43 0.77
N VAL A 93 3.50 -23.22 1.07
CA VAL A 93 4.29 -21.98 0.88
C VAL A 93 5.45 -21.89 1.86
N PHE A 94 5.24 -22.32 3.11
CA PHE A 94 6.23 -22.23 4.19
C PHE A 94 7.16 -23.44 4.29
N ASN A 95 7.01 -24.40 3.40
CA ASN A 95 7.77 -25.62 3.36
C ASN A 95 9.01 -25.45 2.47
N GLU A 96 10.17 -25.80 3.02
CA GLU A 96 11.47 -25.58 2.41
C GLU A 96 11.64 -26.28 1.06
N ASP A 97 10.95 -27.40 0.84
CA ASP A 97 11.03 -28.16 -0.41
C ASP A 97 10.29 -27.48 -1.57
N TYR A 98 9.39 -26.53 -1.29
CA TYR A 98 8.60 -25.81 -2.30
C TYR A 98 8.99 -24.34 -2.48
N LEU A 99 10.01 -23.85 -1.76
CA LEU A 99 10.40 -22.43 -1.76
C LEU A 99 10.76 -21.88 -3.14
N ASN A 100 11.32 -22.70 -4.04
CA ASN A 100 11.67 -22.29 -5.41
C ASN A 100 10.55 -22.55 -6.43
N GLN A 101 9.43 -23.13 -6.01
CA GLN A 101 8.31 -23.39 -6.91
C GLN A 101 7.46 -22.12 -7.09
N PRO A 102 6.81 -21.96 -8.25
CA PRO A 102 5.81 -20.92 -8.45
C PRO A 102 4.74 -20.95 -7.35
N ILE A 103 4.45 -19.78 -6.78
CA ILE A 103 3.34 -19.66 -5.83
C ILE A 103 2.01 -19.67 -6.58
N LYS A 104 1.04 -20.42 -6.06
CA LYS A 104 -0.33 -20.38 -6.57
C LYS A 104 -0.98 -19.04 -6.24
N VAL A 105 -1.76 -18.50 -7.18
CA VAL A 105 -2.39 -17.18 -7.07
C VAL A 105 -3.32 -17.10 -5.85
N GLU A 106 -3.99 -18.19 -5.49
CA GLU A 106 -4.82 -18.29 -4.29
C GLU A 106 -4.00 -18.08 -3.01
N HIS A 107 -2.84 -18.73 -2.92
CA HIS A 107 -1.93 -18.56 -1.78
C HIS A 107 -1.37 -17.15 -1.71
N TRP A 108 -1.04 -16.56 -2.87
CA TRP A 108 -0.60 -15.18 -2.93
C TRP A 108 -1.68 -14.19 -2.47
N ALA A 109 -2.93 -14.40 -2.89
CA ALA A 109 -4.07 -13.60 -2.46
C ALA A 109 -4.33 -13.71 -0.95
N VAL A 110 -4.31 -14.93 -0.40
CA VAL A 110 -4.48 -15.19 1.05
C VAL A 110 -3.40 -14.48 1.85
N LEU A 111 -2.14 -14.55 1.41
CA LEU A 111 -1.03 -13.88 2.09
C LEU A 111 -1.12 -12.35 2.01
N LEU A 112 -1.48 -11.79 0.85
CA LEU A 112 -1.68 -10.35 0.70
C LEU A 112 -2.83 -9.84 1.58
N ASP A 113 -3.94 -10.57 1.60
CA ASP A 113 -5.10 -10.25 2.43
C ASP A 113 -4.74 -10.29 3.93
N ALA A 114 -4.05 -11.36 4.35
CA ALA A 114 -3.55 -11.53 5.72
C ALA A 114 -2.56 -10.43 6.15
N VAL A 115 -1.68 -10.00 5.25
CA VAL A 115 -0.64 -9.02 5.56
C VAL A 115 -1.19 -7.60 5.50
N LEU A 116 -2.00 -7.28 4.49
CA LEU A 116 -2.46 -5.91 4.25
C LEU A 116 -3.74 -5.57 5.02
N GLY A 117 -4.48 -6.57 5.49
CA GLY A 117 -5.73 -6.39 6.24
C GLY A 117 -6.81 -5.76 5.35
N ILE A 118 -7.10 -6.38 4.20
CA ILE A 118 -8.00 -5.80 3.21
C ILE A 118 -9.42 -5.73 3.81
N PRO A 119 -10.11 -4.56 3.77
CA PRO A 119 -11.45 -4.40 4.33
C PRO A 119 -12.45 -5.39 3.74
N ASP A 120 -13.27 -6.00 4.59
CA ASP A 120 -14.21 -7.06 4.19
C ASP A 120 -15.16 -6.63 3.06
N GLU A 121 -15.59 -5.36 3.07
CA GLU A 121 -16.51 -4.80 2.07
C GLU A 121 -15.92 -4.75 0.65
N ASP A 122 -14.61 -4.56 0.53
CA ASP A 122 -13.90 -4.39 -0.74
C ASP A 122 -13.00 -5.58 -1.09
N ARG A 123 -12.80 -6.52 -0.16
CA ARG A 123 -11.85 -7.65 -0.26
C ARG A 123 -11.95 -8.41 -1.57
N GLU A 124 -13.15 -8.90 -1.89
CA GLU A 124 -13.37 -9.69 -3.11
C GLU A 124 -13.04 -8.88 -4.37
N LYS A 125 -13.49 -7.63 -4.42
CA LYS A 125 -13.28 -6.73 -5.56
C LYS A 125 -11.80 -6.42 -5.74
N LEU A 126 -11.10 -6.05 -4.66
CA LEU A 126 -9.70 -5.66 -4.69
C LEU A 126 -8.79 -6.85 -5.03
N LEU A 127 -8.99 -8.01 -4.41
CA LEU A 127 -8.25 -9.21 -4.75
C LEU A 127 -8.53 -9.66 -6.18
N ARG A 128 -9.77 -9.54 -6.66
CA ARG A 128 -10.09 -9.82 -8.07
C ARG A 128 -9.33 -8.90 -9.01
N MET A 129 -9.36 -7.60 -8.78
CA MET A 129 -8.75 -6.60 -9.66
C MET A 129 -7.22 -6.66 -9.66
N TYR A 130 -6.62 -6.79 -8.49
CA TYR A 130 -5.17 -6.60 -8.30
C TYR A 130 -4.41 -7.90 -8.03
N VAL A 131 -5.09 -9.06 -8.02
CA VAL A 131 -4.43 -10.36 -7.88
C VAL A 131 -4.94 -11.33 -8.94
N TYR A 132 -6.21 -11.75 -8.85
CA TYR A 132 -6.72 -12.83 -9.70
C TYR A 132 -6.79 -12.48 -11.19
N ASN A 133 -7.24 -11.27 -11.56
CA ASN A 133 -7.32 -10.85 -12.96
C ASN A 133 -5.95 -10.63 -13.63
N LEU A 134 -4.89 -10.56 -12.83
CA LEU A 134 -3.52 -10.40 -13.33
C LEU A 134 -2.81 -11.75 -13.49
N ALA A 135 -3.30 -12.81 -12.86
CA ALA A 135 -2.72 -14.14 -12.95
C ALA A 135 -3.02 -14.81 -14.30
N THR A 136 -2.15 -15.75 -14.67
CA THR A 136 -2.35 -16.61 -15.84
C THR A 136 -2.47 -18.05 -15.35
N GLU A 137 -3.64 -18.65 -15.57
CA GLU A 137 -3.99 -19.96 -14.99
C GLU A 137 -4.03 -19.87 -13.45
N ASP A 138 -3.23 -20.67 -12.76
CA ASP A 138 -3.17 -20.72 -11.29
C ASP A 138 -1.92 -20.06 -10.71
N GLU A 139 -1.10 -19.40 -11.54
CA GLU A 139 0.16 -18.77 -11.18
C GLU A 139 0.24 -17.31 -11.65
N ILE A 140 1.11 -16.53 -11.01
CA ILE A 140 1.28 -15.10 -11.30
C ILE A 140 2.73 -14.79 -11.70
N THR A 141 2.90 -13.87 -12.65
CA THR A 141 4.22 -13.36 -13.01
C THR A 141 4.74 -12.40 -11.93
N ARG A 142 6.05 -12.18 -11.90
CA ARG A 142 6.67 -11.24 -10.94
C ARG A 142 6.16 -9.81 -11.13
N GLU A 143 6.04 -9.33 -12.38
CA GLU A 143 5.53 -7.98 -12.64
C GLU A 143 4.09 -7.78 -12.18
N ASP A 144 3.23 -8.77 -12.39
CA ASP A 144 1.82 -8.70 -12.03
C ASP A 144 1.61 -8.80 -10.53
N ALA A 145 2.37 -9.67 -9.87
CA ALA A 145 2.31 -9.80 -8.41
C ALA A 145 2.80 -8.53 -7.70
N VAL A 146 3.92 -7.95 -8.15
CA VAL A 146 4.45 -6.70 -7.61
C VAL A 146 3.52 -5.53 -7.92
N GLY A 147 3.03 -5.43 -9.15
CA GLY A 147 2.08 -4.39 -9.54
C GLY A 147 0.80 -4.41 -8.71
N GLY A 148 0.23 -5.60 -8.55
CA GLY A 148 -0.93 -5.84 -7.69
C GLY A 148 -0.69 -5.48 -6.23
N MET A 149 0.41 -5.98 -5.65
CA MET A 149 0.82 -5.67 -4.28
C MET A 149 1.02 -4.16 -4.07
N VAL A 150 1.71 -3.48 -4.99
CA VAL A 150 1.91 -2.03 -4.92
C VAL A 150 0.58 -1.29 -4.99
N LYS A 151 -0.35 -1.70 -5.85
CA LYS A 151 -1.70 -1.09 -5.89
C LYS A 151 -2.45 -1.24 -4.57
N LEU A 152 -2.45 -2.42 -3.97
CA LEU A 152 -3.06 -2.64 -2.67
C LEU A 152 -2.35 -1.84 -1.56
N LEU A 153 -1.02 -1.78 -1.60
CA LEU A 153 -0.23 -0.97 -0.67
C LEU A 153 -0.54 0.53 -0.83
N THR A 154 -0.77 1.04 -2.05
CA THR A 154 -1.10 2.47 -2.26
C THR A 154 -2.42 2.91 -1.65
N MET A 155 -3.27 1.96 -1.26
CA MET A 155 -4.54 2.28 -0.61
C MET A 155 -4.37 2.61 0.87
N GLN A 156 -3.29 2.13 1.51
CA GLN A 156 -3.16 2.18 2.98
C GLN A 156 -1.75 2.52 3.49
N TYR A 157 -0.70 2.11 2.78
CA TYR A 157 0.68 2.10 3.29
C TYR A 157 1.68 2.91 2.43
N LEU A 158 1.44 3.02 1.13
CA LEU A 158 2.38 3.61 0.17
C LEU A 158 1.78 4.85 -0.48
N LYS A 159 2.58 5.89 -0.71
CA LYS A 159 2.16 7.00 -1.58
C LYS A 159 1.99 6.51 -3.02
N GLY A 160 1.07 7.10 -3.78
CA GLY A 160 0.79 6.71 -5.18
C GLY A 160 1.44 7.62 -6.23
N ASP A 161 1.91 8.80 -5.83
CA ASP A 161 2.49 9.83 -6.68
C ASP A 161 4.01 9.88 -6.52
N TYR A 162 4.71 9.31 -7.51
CA TYR A 162 6.17 9.38 -7.60
C TYR A 162 6.55 10.23 -8.80
N SER A 163 7.46 11.18 -8.59
CA SER A 163 8.07 11.92 -9.70
C SER A 163 9.06 11.04 -10.47
N TYR A 164 9.43 11.46 -11.68
CA TYR A 164 10.42 10.75 -12.46
C TYR A 164 11.77 10.65 -11.72
N GLU A 165 12.16 11.72 -11.03
CA GLU A 165 13.38 11.81 -10.24
C GLU A 165 13.36 10.86 -9.04
N GLU A 166 12.19 10.65 -8.42
CA GLU A 166 12.04 9.70 -7.31
C GLU A 166 12.13 8.23 -7.77
N LEU A 167 11.88 7.97 -9.06
CA LEU A 167 11.97 6.64 -9.67
C LEU A 167 13.28 6.42 -10.43
N GLU A 168 14.18 7.41 -10.44
CA GLU A 168 15.44 7.40 -11.18
C GLU A 168 16.31 6.19 -10.79
N ALA A 169 16.36 5.87 -9.49
CA ALA A 169 17.17 4.76 -8.97
C ALA A 169 16.76 3.40 -9.56
N ALA A 170 15.51 3.22 -9.97
CA ALA A 170 15.06 1.97 -10.58
C ALA A 170 15.73 1.69 -11.94
N LYS A 171 16.42 2.67 -12.56
CA LYS A 171 17.24 2.45 -13.76
C LYS A 171 18.40 1.46 -13.55
N ASP A 172 18.75 1.16 -12.30
CA ASP A 172 19.77 0.15 -11.97
C ASP A 172 19.32 -1.26 -12.36
N LEU A 173 18.00 -1.51 -12.44
CA LEU A 173 17.44 -2.76 -12.94
C LEU A 173 17.55 -2.82 -14.47
N LYS A 174 18.34 -3.79 -14.95
CA LYS A 174 18.78 -3.89 -16.35
C LYS A 174 17.72 -4.41 -17.32
N ASP A 175 16.60 -4.93 -16.82
CA ASP A 175 15.56 -5.62 -17.60
C ASP A 175 14.17 -5.01 -17.43
N LEU A 176 14.06 -3.79 -16.88
CA LEU A 176 12.76 -3.11 -16.75
C LEU A 176 12.11 -2.81 -18.09
N ASP A 177 12.88 -2.66 -19.17
CA ASP A 177 12.36 -2.51 -20.53
C ASP A 177 11.57 -3.74 -21.02
N THR A 178 11.72 -4.89 -20.37
CA THR A 178 10.94 -6.11 -20.65
C THR A 178 9.64 -6.21 -19.85
N ALA A 179 9.46 -5.36 -18.84
CA ALA A 179 8.21 -5.22 -18.12
C ALA A 179 7.14 -4.61 -19.04
N SER A 180 5.88 -4.94 -18.78
CA SER A 180 4.77 -4.33 -19.50
C SER A 180 4.62 -2.85 -19.12
N ASP A 181 4.18 -2.02 -20.07
CA ASP A 181 3.87 -0.60 -19.83
C ASP A 181 2.91 -0.38 -18.66
N ARG A 182 2.07 -1.38 -18.37
CA ARG A 182 1.10 -1.34 -17.26
C ARG A 182 1.76 -1.48 -15.89
N GLN A 183 2.83 -2.28 -15.79
CA GLN A 183 3.47 -2.62 -14.52
C GLN A 183 4.81 -1.89 -14.30
N ASP A 184 5.47 -1.37 -15.35
CA ASP A 184 6.79 -0.71 -15.24
C ASP A 184 6.87 0.30 -14.09
N THR A 185 5.96 1.28 -14.06
CA THR A 185 5.94 2.29 -12.98
C THR A 185 5.76 1.66 -11.59
N LEU A 186 4.95 0.61 -11.46
CA LEU A 186 4.69 -0.03 -10.18
C LEU A 186 5.88 -0.86 -9.70
N VAL A 187 6.61 -1.51 -10.62
CA VAL A 187 7.86 -2.20 -10.32
C VAL A 187 8.93 -1.20 -9.88
N ARG A 188 9.04 -0.05 -10.57
CA ARG A 188 9.97 1.04 -10.16
C ARG A 188 9.65 1.55 -8.76
N ILE A 189 8.37 1.73 -8.46
CA ILE A 189 7.91 2.12 -7.13
C ILE A 189 8.32 1.09 -6.08
N ALA A 190 8.10 -0.21 -6.34
CA ALA A 190 8.51 -1.26 -5.41
C ALA A 190 10.03 -1.30 -5.19
N TYR A 191 10.82 -1.10 -6.26
CA TYR A 191 12.29 -1.02 -6.18
C TYR A 191 12.72 0.16 -5.30
N CYS A 192 12.26 1.38 -5.60
CA CYS A 192 12.62 2.57 -4.83
C CYS A 192 12.10 2.52 -3.39
N ALA A 193 10.98 1.83 -3.15
CA ALA A 193 10.47 1.57 -1.81
C ALA A 193 11.19 0.43 -1.09
N GLY A 194 12.15 -0.28 -1.72
CA GLY A 194 12.89 -1.38 -1.11
C GLY A 194 12.02 -2.61 -0.78
N LEU A 195 10.93 -2.80 -1.53
CA LEU A 195 9.93 -3.85 -1.30
C LEU A 195 10.14 -5.12 -2.14
N LEU A 196 11.11 -5.11 -3.06
CA LEU A 196 11.47 -6.29 -3.85
C LEU A 196 12.28 -7.28 -3.00
N ASP A 197 12.24 -8.56 -3.39
CA ASP A 197 12.98 -9.64 -2.73
C ASP A 197 14.50 -9.45 -2.80
N THR A 198 15.24 -10.08 -1.89
CA THR A 198 16.72 -9.96 -1.84
C THR A 198 17.47 -10.60 -3.02
N LYS A 199 16.81 -11.45 -3.81
CA LYS A 199 17.38 -12.01 -5.05
C LYS A 199 17.31 -11.01 -6.21
N THR A 200 16.47 -9.99 -6.10
CA THR A 200 16.42 -8.87 -7.04
C THR A 200 17.62 -7.97 -6.81
N THR A 201 18.64 -8.18 -7.65
CA THR A 201 19.88 -7.38 -7.66
C THR A 201 19.89 -6.51 -8.90
N ASP A 202 20.53 -6.97 -9.97
CA ASP A 202 20.62 -6.24 -11.24
C ASP A 202 19.41 -6.50 -12.17
N TYR A 203 18.62 -7.53 -11.88
CA TYR A 203 17.54 -8.01 -12.74
C TYR A 203 16.28 -8.27 -11.92
N PHE A 204 15.16 -7.70 -12.37
CA PHE A 204 13.86 -7.90 -11.76
C PHE A 204 13.16 -9.18 -12.22
N ARG A 205 13.42 -9.62 -13.47
CA ARG A 205 12.82 -10.79 -14.14
C ARG A 205 11.29 -10.68 -14.30
N PRO A 206 10.75 -9.69 -15.03
CA PRO A 206 9.31 -9.39 -15.05
C PRO A 206 8.41 -10.58 -15.41
N ARG A 207 8.84 -11.40 -16.38
CA ARG A 207 8.04 -12.48 -16.99
C ARG A 207 8.15 -13.81 -16.28
N GLU A 208 9.08 -13.96 -15.33
CA GLU A 208 9.18 -15.19 -14.55
C GLU A 208 8.00 -15.33 -13.58
N ARG A 209 7.70 -16.57 -13.20
CA ARG A 209 6.69 -16.84 -12.17
C ARG A 209 7.24 -16.43 -10.80
N LEU A 210 6.39 -15.79 -9.99
CA LEU A 210 6.75 -15.47 -8.61
C LEU A 210 6.91 -16.77 -7.83
N THR A 211 8.05 -16.96 -7.16
CA THR A 211 8.27 -18.13 -6.31
C THR A 211 7.76 -17.90 -4.88
N ALA A 212 7.52 -18.97 -4.14
CA ALA A 212 7.15 -18.88 -2.71
C ALA A 212 8.21 -18.09 -1.90
N ALA A 213 9.49 -18.32 -2.13
CA ALA A 213 10.57 -17.60 -1.45
C ALA A 213 10.57 -16.10 -1.74
N GLU A 214 10.36 -15.71 -3.00
CA GLU A 214 10.29 -14.29 -3.38
C GLU A 214 9.07 -13.62 -2.76
N ALA A 215 7.90 -14.27 -2.78
CA ALA A 215 6.69 -13.80 -2.12
C ALA A 215 6.91 -13.57 -0.61
N ILE A 216 7.54 -14.54 0.07
CA ILE A 216 7.90 -14.44 1.49
C ILE A 216 8.83 -13.24 1.73
N SER A 217 9.88 -13.09 0.94
CA SER A 217 10.85 -12.00 1.08
C SER A 217 10.21 -10.63 0.92
N MET A 218 9.35 -10.46 -0.09
CA MET A 218 8.61 -9.21 -0.33
C MET A 218 7.64 -8.89 0.81
N LEU A 219 6.85 -9.87 1.26
CA LEU A 219 5.89 -9.65 2.35
C LEU A 219 6.58 -9.44 3.70
N TYR A 220 7.70 -10.11 3.97
CA TYR A 220 8.53 -9.83 5.14
C TYR A 220 8.99 -8.38 5.17
N ARG A 221 9.41 -7.85 4.03
CA ARG A 221 9.80 -6.43 3.87
C ARG A 221 8.62 -5.51 4.10
N VAL A 222 7.44 -5.82 3.55
CA VAL A 222 6.20 -5.06 3.79
C VAL A 222 5.88 -5.01 5.29
N VAL A 223 5.78 -6.16 5.95
CA VAL A 223 5.45 -6.24 7.38
C VAL A 223 6.48 -5.47 8.23
N THR A 224 7.77 -5.61 7.91
CA THR A 224 8.84 -4.98 8.67
C THR A 224 8.89 -3.47 8.43
N LYS A 225 8.76 -3.02 7.17
CA LYS A 225 8.83 -1.61 6.81
C LYS A 225 7.68 -0.79 7.38
N TYR A 226 6.48 -1.38 7.41
CA TYR A 226 5.27 -0.70 7.86
C TYR A 226 4.85 -1.05 9.29
N GLY A 227 5.66 -1.81 10.02
CA GLY A 227 5.36 -2.17 11.42
C GLY A 227 4.04 -2.91 11.57
N ILE A 228 3.67 -3.75 10.60
CA ILE A 228 2.38 -4.47 10.64
C ILE A 228 2.40 -5.47 11.80
N THR A 229 1.42 -5.37 12.68
CA THR A 229 1.23 -6.25 13.83
C THR A 229 -0.18 -6.84 13.82
N TYR A 230 -0.48 -7.70 14.79
CA TYR A 230 -1.76 -8.40 14.86
C TYR A 230 -2.24 -8.44 16.30
N ASN A 231 -3.54 -8.28 16.50
CA ASN A 231 -4.14 -8.42 17.83
C ASN A 231 -4.29 -9.89 18.26
N ASP A 232 -4.83 -10.09 19.46
CA ASP A 232 -5.06 -11.43 20.05
C ASP A 232 -6.02 -12.32 19.23
N THR A 233 -6.82 -11.73 18.34
CA THR A 233 -7.68 -12.47 17.39
C THR A 233 -7.05 -12.59 16.02
N GLY A 234 -5.80 -12.18 15.84
CA GLY A 234 -5.06 -12.19 14.57
C GLY A 234 -5.59 -11.21 13.50
N LYS A 235 -6.43 -10.23 13.84
CA LYS A 235 -6.73 -9.13 12.92
C LYS A 235 -5.52 -8.23 12.82
N VAL A 236 -5.22 -7.78 11.59
CA VAL A 236 -4.14 -6.83 11.30
C VAL A 236 -4.35 -5.57 12.15
N GLU A 237 -3.43 -5.33 13.07
CA GLU A 237 -3.24 -4.06 13.75
C GLU A 237 -2.10 -3.35 13.05
N VAL A 238 -2.47 -2.36 12.25
CA VAL A 238 -1.49 -1.41 11.75
C VAL A 238 -0.97 -0.65 12.98
N GLN A 239 0.25 -0.92 13.43
CA GLN A 239 1.00 0.14 14.10
C GLN A 239 1.23 1.18 13.02
N LYS A 240 0.28 2.12 12.87
CA LYS A 240 0.59 3.36 12.16
C LYS A 240 1.82 3.87 12.90
N PRO A 241 2.97 4.09 12.21
CA PRO A 241 4.16 4.59 12.87
C PRO A 241 3.72 5.79 13.71
N ASP A 242 3.89 5.74 15.04
CA ASP A 242 3.22 6.62 16.03
C ASP A 242 2.45 7.81 15.41
N ILE A 243 1.19 7.59 15.07
CA ILE A 243 0.21 8.67 14.91
C ILE A 243 -0.89 8.35 15.91
N PRO A 244 -0.97 9.08 17.04
CA PRO A 244 -1.99 8.84 18.05
C PRO A 244 -3.39 8.94 17.42
N VAL A 245 -4.32 8.07 17.85
CA VAL A 245 -5.75 8.27 17.65
C VAL A 245 -6.29 8.90 18.92
N ASP A 246 -6.23 10.23 18.96
CA ASP A 246 -7.10 11.01 19.82
C ASP A 246 -8.32 11.43 18.98
N LYS A 247 -9.49 11.52 19.62
CA LYS A 247 -10.71 12.07 18.99
C LYS A 247 -10.55 13.54 18.59
N ASP A 248 -9.39 14.13 18.89
CA ASP A 248 -8.89 15.44 18.47
C ASP A 248 -8.04 15.41 17.16
N ILE A 249 -7.87 14.25 16.50
CA ILE A 249 -6.98 14.11 15.35
C ILE A 249 -7.78 13.94 14.05
N GLN A 250 -8.51 14.99 13.68
CA GLN A 250 -8.82 15.30 12.27
C GLN A 250 -7.70 16.16 11.63
N VAL A 251 -6.58 16.42 12.34
CA VAL A 251 -5.63 17.50 12.00
C VAL A 251 -4.33 17.04 11.31
N ASN A 252 -3.88 15.81 11.47
CA ASN A 252 -2.43 15.54 11.33
C ASN A 252 -1.83 15.44 9.90
N TRP A 253 -2.62 15.52 8.83
CA TRP A 253 -2.06 15.70 7.47
C TRP A 253 -1.81 17.18 7.13
N VAL A 254 -2.39 18.08 7.92
CA VAL A 254 -2.23 19.51 7.80
C VAL A 254 -0.92 19.95 8.49
N ASP A 255 -0.49 19.29 9.57
CA ASP A 255 0.67 19.73 10.39
C ASP A 255 2.04 19.60 9.71
N ALA A 256 2.30 18.51 8.98
CA ALA A 256 3.56 18.35 8.22
C ALA A 256 3.66 19.34 7.06
N ARG A 257 2.51 19.68 6.44
CA ARG A 257 2.42 20.65 5.36
C ARG A 257 2.39 22.08 5.89
N ILE A 258 1.82 22.32 7.07
CA ILE A 258 1.84 23.59 7.80
C ILE A 258 3.25 23.93 8.28
N GLN A 259 4.10 22.97 8.64
CA GLN A 259 5.50 23.30 8.91
C GLN A 259 6.26 23.73 7.64
N GLN A 260 6.05 23.03 6.52
CA GLN A 260 6.56 23.46 5.22
C GLN A 260 5.99 24.83 4.78
N TYR A 261 4.77 25.14 5.22
CA TYR A 261 4.07 26.41 5.01
C TYR A 261 4.58 27.53 5.93
N ARG A 262 4.89 27.22 7.21
CA ARG A 262 5.52 28.11 8.20
C ARG A 262 6.95 28.48 7.81
N ASP A 263 7.67 27.58 7.14
CA ASP A 263 9.00 27.86 6.59
C ASP A 263 8.92 28.80 5.36
N LYS A 264 7.89 28.65 4.51
CA LYS A 264 7.61 29.59 3.41
C LYS A 264 7.10 30.97 3.89
N LEU A 265 6.47 31.03 5.07
CA LEU A 265 5.93 32.23 5.72
C LEU A 265 6.99 33.27 6.16
N GLN A 266 8.28 32.95 6.12
CA GLN A 266 9.35 33.88 6.52
C GLN A 266 9.59 35.06 5.54
N LYS A 267 8.81 35.16 4.44
CA LYS A 267 8.93 36.22 3.43
C LYS A 267 7.75 37.21 3.36
N ASN A 268 7.30 37.71 4.52
CA ASN A 268 6.52 38.97 4.61
C ASN A 268 5.12 39.00 3.95
N LEU A 269 4.22 38.08 4.33
CA LEU A 269 2.83 38.09 3.85
C LEU A 269 1.84 38.54 4.92
N VAL A 270 1.63 39.85 5.03
CA VAL A 270 0.63 40.44 5.95
C VAL A 270 -0.78 39.89 5.68
N LYS A 271 -1.15 39.72 4.40
CA LYS A 271 -2.45 39.18 3.97
C LYS A 271 -2.71 37.78 4.53
N LEU A 272 -1.69 36.93 4.51
CA LEU A 272 -1.83 35.55 4.98
C LEU A 272 -1.99 35.47 6.50
N LYS A 273 -1.30 36.35 7.24
CA LYS A 273 -1.49 36.48 8.70
C LYS A 273 -2.90 36.96 9.06
N THR A 274 -3.47 37.84 8.24
CA THR A 274 -4.86 38.29 8.40
C THR A 274 -5.83 37.14 8.16
N ALA A 275 -5.66 36.37 7.09
CA ALA A 275 -6.47 35.19 6.81
C ALA A 275 -6.36 34.13 7.91
N GLU A 276 -5.14 33.86 8.40
CA GLU A 276 -4.89 32.98 9.54
C GLU A 276 -5.61 33.45 10.80
N SER A 277 -5.52 34.74 11.12
CA SER A 277 -6.24 35.32 12.25
C SER A 277 -7.77 35.19 12.11
N ILE A 278 -8.32 35.27 10.91
CA ILE A 278 -9.76 35.14 10.68
C ILE A 278 -10.22 33.69 10.85
N LEU A 279 -9.50 32.75 10.22
CA LEU A 279 -9.86 31.34 10.22
C LEU A 279 -9.71 30.72 11.62
N LEU A 280 -8.67 31.12 12.35
CA LEU A 280 -8.31 30.58 13.67
C LEU A 280 -8.77 31.45 14.86
N ASP A 281 -9.72 32.37 14.66
CA ASP A 281 -10.24 33.26 15.72
C ASP A 281 -9.16 34.04 16.49
N GLY A 282 -8.11 34.46 15.79
CA GLY A 282 -6.95 35.17 16.35
C GLY A 282 -6.01 34.29 17.18
N ARG A 283 -6.25 32.97 17.27
CA ARG A 283 -5.39 32.01 17.97
C ARG A 283 -4.27 31.51 17.06
N ILE A 284 -3.41 32.44 16.66
CA ILE A 284 -2.28 32.20 15.77
C ILE A 284 -1.29 31.21 16.43
N GLY A 285 -0.96 30.13 15.72
CA GLY A 285 0.23 29.30 15.98
C GLY A 285 0.29 28.43 17.25
N ASN A 286 -0.78 28.33 18.05
CA ASN A 286 -0.73 27.62 19.34
C ASN A 286 -1.85 26.58 19.58
N ASP A 287 -2.82 26.45 18.68
CA ASP A 287 -3.98 25.58 18.87
C ASP A 287 -4.31 24.83 17.57
N ASP A 288 -3.53 23.78 17.30
CA ASP A 288 -3.68 22.95 16.09
C ASP A 288 -5.07 22.26 16.03
N SER A 289 -5.79 22.16 17.16
CA SER A 289 -7.15 21.60 17.21
C SER A 289 -8.16 22.34 16.31
N LEU A 290 -7.93 23.63 16.06
CA LEU A 290 -8.80 24.44 15.20
C LEU A 290 -8.64 24.11 13.72
N LEU A 291 -7.50 23.55 13.30
CA LEU A 291 -7.20 23.27 11.88
C LEU A 291 -8.13 22.21 11.29
N SER A 292 -8.62 21.27 12.11
CA SER A 292 -9.60 20.27 11.70
C SER A 292 -11.03 20.76 11.67
N THR A 293 -11.33 21.87 12.36
CA THR A 293 -12.70 22.35 12.48
C THR A 293 -13.20 22.91 11.16
N ALA A 294 -14.49 22.70 10.89
CA ALA A 294 -15.14 23.19 9.68
C ALA A 294 -15.17 24.73 9.66
N VAL A 295 -14.82 25.33 8.52
CA VAL A 295 -14.87 26.77 8.33
C VAL A 295 -16.32 27.21 8.18
N THR A 296 -16.70 28.27 8.90
CA THR A 296 -18.02 28.88 8.68
C THR A 296 -18.02 29.72 7.41
N VAL A 297 -19.20 29.91 6.81
CA VAL A 297 -19.33 30.66 5.57
C VAL A 297 -18.82 32.10 5.72
N GLU A 298 -19.07 32.74 6.87
CA GLU A 298 -18.60 34.09 7.18
C GLU A 298 -17.08 34.15 7.28
N LYS A 299 -16.45 33.17 7.95
CA LYS A 299 -14.99 33.10 8.06
C LYS A 299 -14.33 32.91 6.70
N TRP A 300 -14.89 32.04 5.86
CA TRP A 300 -14.41 31.79 4.51
C TRP A 300 -14.52 33.04 3.63
N ARG A 301 -15.67 33.73 3.68
CA ARG A 301 -15.91 35.00 2.99
C ARG A 301 -14.89 36.06 3.38
N GLU A 302 -14.69 36.28 4.67
CA GLU A 302 -13.75 37.30 5.15
C GLU A 302 -12.30 36.93 4.81
N ALA A 303 -11.91 35.65 4.91
CA ALA A 303 -10.58 35.23 4.49
C ALA A 303 -10.31 35.52 2.99
N LEU A 304 -11.29 35.27 2.12
CA LEU A 304 -11.21 35.58 0.69
C LEU A 304 -11.15 37.08 0.44
N ARG A 305 -11.96 37.89 1.12
CA ARG A 305 -11.95 39.37 1.02
C ARG A 305 -10.54 39.93 1.15
N TYR A 306 -9.86 39.61 2.24
CA TYR A 306 -8.54 40.18 2.53
C TYR A 306 -7.44 39.58 1.64
N THR A 307 -7.56 38.31 1.27
CA THR A 307 -6.56 37.64 0.44
C THR A 307 -6.61 38.13 -1.01
N LEU A 308 -7.82 38.36 -1.53
CA LEU A 308 -8.06 38.80 -2.90
C LEU A 308 -8.27 40.32 -3.05
N GLU A 309 -8.28 41.07 -1.93
CA GLU A 309 -8.53 42.52 -1.89
C GLU A 309 -9.84 42.93 -2.60
N ILE A 310 -10.92 42.22 -2.29
CA ILE A 310 -12.24 42.48 -2.86
C ILE A 310 -13.07 43.34 -1.90
N ASP A 311 -13.38 44.57 -2.29
CA ASP A 311 -14.21 45.49 -1.51
C ASP A 311 -15.71 45.39 -1.86
N ASP A 312 -16.07 44.64 -2.90
CA ASP A 312 -17.45 44.47 -3.36
C ASP A 312 -18.13 43.32 -2.59
N ASP A 313 -18.93 43.71 -1.60
CA ASP A 313 -19.70 42.80 -0.74
C ASP A 313 -20.74 41.98 -1.51
N ASP A 314 -21.34 42.54 -2.56
CA ASP A 314 -22.37 41.83 -3.34
C ASP A 314 -21.73 40.67 -4.13
N ILE A 315 -20.56 40.91 -4.72
CA ILE A 315 -19.80 39.87 -5.43
C ILE A 315 -19.29 38.79 -4.47
N LEU A 316 -18.75 39.20 -3.31
CA LEU A 316 -18.29 38.26 -2.29
C LEU A 316 -19.42 37.39 -1.78
N ASP A 317 -20.55 37.99 -1.39
CA ASP A 317 -21.71 37.28 -0.88
C ASP A 317 -22.24 36.31 -1.93
N TYR A 318 -22.35 36.74 -3.19
CA TYR A 318 -22.86 35.90 -4.26
C TYR A 318 -22.02 34.62 -4.50
N TYR A 319 -20.69 34.71 -4.41
CA TYR A 319 -19.80 33.56 -4.62
C TYR A 319 -19.35 32.85 -3.35
N THR A 320 -19.88 33.23 -2.19
CA THR A 320 -19.63 32.55 -0.91
C THR A 320 -20.95 32.20 -0.23
N ILE A 321 -21.58 33.16 0.46
CA ILE A 321 -22.83 32.99 1.20
C ILE A 321 -23.96 32.47 0.30
N GLY A 322 -24.12 33.05 -0.88
CA GLY A 322 -25.18 32.70 -1.82
C GLY A 322 -25.07 31.29 -2.42
N LEU A 323 -23.94 30.60 -2.23
CA LEU A 323 -23.73 29.23 -2.70
C LEU A 323 -23.94 28.16 -1.62
N VAL A 324 -24.11 28.54 -0.36
CA VAL A 324 -24.16 27.61 0.78
C VAL A 324 -25.51 27.68 1.49
N GLU A 325 -26.17 26.52 1.65
CA GLU A 325 -27.46 26.44 2.37
C GLU A 325 -27.29 26.33 3.90
N GLY A 326 -26.13 25.90 4.38
CA GLY A 326 -25.80 25.70 5.80
C GLY A 326 -24.74 26.67 6.34
N ASN A 327 -24.30 26.45 7.59
CA ASN A 327 -23.32 27.34 8.24
C ASN A 327 -21.86 27.01 7.90
N THR A 328 -21.60 25.86 7.29
CA THR A 328 -20.25 25.38 6.94
C THR A 328 -20.10 25.23 5.43
N VAL A 329 -18.93 25.52 4.89
CA VAL A 329 -18.71 25.52 3.43
C VAL A 329 -18.30 24.13 2.93
N PRO A 330 -19.04 23.49 2.01
CA PRO A 330 -18.58 22.28 1.33
C PRO A 330 -17.36 22.56 0.42
N ARG A 331 -16.47 21.59 0.25
CA ARG A 331 -15.20 21.77 -0.48
C ARG A 331 -15.40 22.10 -1.96
N ASP A 332 -16.39 21.52 -2.62
CA ASP A 332 -16.70 21.85 -4.02
C ASP A 332 -17.23 23.28 -4.19
N ILE A 333 -18.10 23.73 -3.28
CA ILE A 333 -18.59 25.11 -3.25
C ILE A 333 -17.45 26.09 -2.97
N ALA A 334 -16.56 25.79 -2.01
CA ALA A 334 -15.40 26.61 -1.73
C ALA A 334 -14.50 26.78 -2.96
N ALA A 335 -14.18 25.68 -3.65
CA ALA A 335 -13.36 25.71 -4.86
C ALA A 335 -14.05 26.50 -5.99
N ALA A 336 -15.34 26.28 -6.22
CA ALA A 336 -16.10 26.96 -7.27
C ALA A 336 -16.21 28.47 -7.02
N GLY A 337 -16.54 28.88 -5.79
CA GLY A 337 -16.61 30.28 -5.39
C GLY A 337 -15.27 30.99 -5.51
N MET A 338 -14.21 30.36 -5.01
CA MET A 338 -12.83 30.86 -5.12
C MET A 338 -12.41 31.11 -6.57
N VAL A 339 -12.61 30.13 -7.47
CA VAL A 339 -12.25 30.29 -8.89
C VAL A 339 -13.03 31.43 -9.55
N LYS A 340 -14.32 31.59 -9.21
CA LYS A 340 -15.13 32.70 -9.74
C LYS A 340 -14.65 34.06 -9.25
N LEU A 341 -14.24 34.18 -7.99
CA LEU A 341 -13.63 35.41 -7.47
C LEU A 341 -12.26 35.69 -8.09
N LEU A 342 -11.46 34.67 -8.36
CA LEU A 342 -10.20 34.80 -9.12
C LEU A 342 -10.44 35.27 -10.56
N HIS A 343 -11.57 34.90 -11.18
CA HIS A 343 -11.98 35.47 -12.45
C HIS A 343 -12.35 36.95 -12.34
N CYS A 344 -13.09 37.34 -11.30
CA CYS A 344 -13.48 38.73 -11.06
C CYS A 344 -12.28 39.65 -10.83
N THR A 345 -11.27 39.18 -10.12
CA THR A 345 -10.02 39.92 -9.89
C THR A 345 -9.08 39.92 -11.09
N GLY A 346 -9.31 39.04 -12.06
CA GLY A 346 -8.44 38.85 -13.23
C GLY A 346 -7.19 38.02 -12.95
N ALA A 347 -7.01 37.51 -11.72
CA ALA A 347 -5.89 36.64 -11.34
C ALA A 347 -5.92 35.29 -12.09
N VAL A 348 -7.12 34.81 -12.42
CA VAL A 348 -7.32 33.69 -13.35
C VAL A 348 -8.21 34.18 -14.47
N LYS A 349 -7.88 33.82 -15.72
CA LYS A 349 -8.68 34.23 -16.87
C LYS A 349 -10.11 33.66 -16.77
N GLY A 350 -11.11 34.53 -16.80
CA GLY A 350 -12.52 34.13 -16.82
C GLY A 350 -12.87 33.22 -18.00
N ARG A 351 -13.13 31.94 -17.73
CA ARG A 351 -13.47 30.91 -18.73
C ARG A 351 -14.15 29.70 -18.09
N ASP A 352 -14.65 28.82 -18.94
CA ASP A 352 -14.94 27.44 -18.58
C ASP A 352 -13.72 26.55 -18.85
N ALA A 353 -13.69 25.40 -18.16
CA ALA A 353 -12.64 24.42 -18.37
C ALA A 353 -12.63 23.92 -19.81
N SER A 354 -11.44 23.80 -20.36
CA SER A 354 -11.19 23.10 -21.62
C SER A 354 -11.44 21.61 -21.45
N GLU A 355 -11.65 20.91 -22.57
CA GLU A 355 -11.79 19.45 -22.58
C GLU A 355 -10.59 18.74 -21.93
N GLN A 356 -9.38 19.24 -22.15
CA GLN A 356 -8.18 18.70 -21.54
C GLN A 356 -8.21 18.83 -20.01
N GLU A 357 -8.57 20.00 -19.47
CA GLU A 357 -8.64 20.20 -18.01
C GLU A 357 -9.73 19.35 -17.37
N LEU A 358 -10.87 19.19 -18.03
CA LEU A 358 -11.94 18.29 -17.57
C LEU A 358 -11.45 16.83 -17.51
N LEU A 359 -10.70 16.38 -18.53
CA LEU A 359 -10.12 15.04 -18.57
C LEU A 359 -9.05 14.83 -17.51
N GLU A 360 -8.17 15.81 -17.30
CA GLU A 360 -7.12 15.76 -16.28
C GLU A 360 -7.72 15.71 -14.87
N ALA A 361 -8.74 16.53 -14.59
CA ALA A 361 -9.42 16.52 -13.31
C ALA A 361 -10.24 15.24 -13.07
N ALA A 362 -10.91 14.71 -14.09
CA ALA A 362 -11.61 13.42 -14.02
C ALA A 362 -10.64 12.24 -13.83
N ALA A 363 -9.43 12.33 -14.38
CA ALA A 363 -8.37 11.36 -14.12
C ALA A 363 -7.77 11.54 -12.70
N ALA A 364 -7.73 12.75 -12.17
CA ALA A 364 -7.21 13.02 -10.83
C ALA A 364 -8.17 12.55 -9.72
N PHE A 365 -9.48 12.75 -9.89
CA PHE A 365 -10.48 12.51 -8.84
C PHE A 365 -11.51 11.44 -9.22
N THR A 366 -11.62 10.37 -8.42
CA THR A 366 -12.59 9.30 -8.66
C THR A 366 -14.03 9.73 -8.38
N ASP A 367 -14.21 10.72 -7.51
CA ASP A 367 -15.48 11.37 -7.15
C ASP A 367 -15.69 12.71 -7.88
N TYR A 368 -14.99 12.90 -9.00
CA TYR A 368 -15.07 14.10 -9.85
C TYR A 368 -16.51 14.48 -10.21
N ASN A 369 -17.34 13.50 -10.58
CA ASN A 369 -18.71 13.74 -11.03
C ASN A 369 -19.67 14.15 -9.90
N ASP A 370 -19.24 14.06 -8.64
CA ASP A 370 -20.07 14.42 -7.48
C ASP A 370 -19.95 15.93 -7.15
N ALA A 371 -19.05 16.66 -7.82
CA ALA A 371 -18.82 18.07 -7.58
C ALA A 371 -19.94 18.96 -8.12
N PHE A 372 -20.28 20.02 -7.37
CA PHE A 372 -21.29 21.01 -7.75
C PHE A 372 -21.02 21.67 -9.12
N ASP A 373 -19.75 22.00 -9.40
CA ASP A 373 -19.32 22.64 -10.65
C ASP A 373 -18.01 22.01 -11.12
N ILE A 374 -18.13 20.96 -11.95
CA ILE A 374 -16.99 20.19 -12.46
C ILE A 374 -16.03 21.05 -13.31
N SER A 375 -16.54 22.10 -13.97
CA SER A 375 -15.73 23.03 -14.76
C SER A 375 -14.83 23.86 -13.85
N LYS A 376 -15.37 24.39 -12.75
CA LYS A 376 -14.56 25.15 -11.80
C LYS A 376 -13.64 24.26 -10.97
N LEU A 377 -14.03 23.02 -10.67
CA LEU A 377 -13.14 22.04 -10.06
C LEU A 377 -11.94 21.74 -10.97
N ALA A 378 -12.17 21.54 -12.26
CA ALA A 378 -11.12 21.28 -13.24
C ALA A 378 -10.16 22.47 -13.39
N ILE A 379 -10.68 23.70 -13.45
CA ILE A 379 -9.85 24.91 -13.45
C ILE A 379 -9.03 24.97 -12.15
N ALA A 380 -9.64 24.78 -10.98
CA ALA A 380 -8.92 24.82 -9.71
C ALA A 380 -7.77 23.81 -9.67
N TYR A 381 -7.96 22.61 -10.21
CA TYR A 381 -6.92 21.59 -10.28
C TYR A 381 -5.80 21.98 -11.25
N SER A 382 -6.16 22.34 -12.49
CA SER A 382 -5.19 22.73 -13.53
C SER A 382 -4.35 23.95 -13.16
N GLU A 383 -4.94 24.91 -12.44
CA GLU A 383 -4.26 26.13 -11.99
C GLU A 383 -3.39 25.89 -10.75
N GLY A 384 -3.38 24.66 -10.21
CA GLY A 384 -2.59 24.25 -9.04
C GLY A 384 -3.19 24.66 -7.69
N LEU A 385 -4.43 25.17 -7.68
CA LEU A 385 -5.10 25.68 -6.48
C LEU A 385 -5.58 24.56 -5.55
N ILE A 386 -5.92 23.39 -6.12
CA ILE A 386 -6.31 22.20 -5.39
C ILE A 386 -5.54 20.97 -5.87
N LYS A 387 -5.40 19.96 -5.01
CA LYS A 387 -4.76 18.67 -5.36
C LYS A 387 -5.58 17.43 -5.00
N GLY A 388 -6.66 17.56 -4.23
CA GLY A 388 -7.40 16.43 -3.67
C GLY A 388 -6.62 15.70 -2.58
N TYR A 389 -7.10 14.50 -2.23
CA TYR A 389 -6.48 13.61 -1.25
C TYR A 389 -5.64 12.52 -1.92
N PRO A 390 -4.71 11.90 -1.17
CA PRO A 390 -3.85 10.83 -1.70
C PRO A 390 -4.61 9.60 -2.24
N ASP A 391 -5.84 9.38 -1.79
CA ASP A 391 -6.74 8.31 -2.24
C ASP A 391 -7.41 8.60 -3.60
N ARG A 392 -6.99 9.66 -4.30
CA ARG A 392 -7.59 10.16 -5.55
C ARG A 392 -9.04 10.61 -5.38
N THR A 393 -9.43 11.09 -4.20
CA THR A 393 -10.74 11.75 -4.00
C THR A 393 -10.57 13.25 -3.82
N PHE A 394 -11.58 14.02 -4.23
CA PHE A 394 -11.75 15.42 -3.89
C PHE A 394 -12.72 15.62 -2.73
N ARG A 395 -13.54 14.64 -2.35
CA ARG A 395 -14.59 14.69 -1.32
C ARG A 395 -15.43 15.97 -1.40
N PRO A 396 -16.14 16.19 -2.53
CA PRO A 396 -16.79 17.47 -2.83
C PRO A 396 -17.76 17.92 -1.74
N LYS A 397 -18.49 16.98 -1.12
CA LYS A 397 -19.53 17.26 -0.12
C LYS A 397 -19.01 17.36 1.32
N GLN A 398 -17.73 17.07 1.56
CA GLN A 398 -17.14 17.25 2.88
C GLN A 398 -17.04 18.74 3.20
N ALA A 399 -17.21 19.12 4.47
CA ALA A 399 -16.96 20.48 4.91
C ALA A 399 -15.46 20.83 4.79
N LEU A 400 -15.17 22.03 4.30
CA LEU A 400 -13.83 22.61 4.26
C LEU A 400 -13.34 22.85 5.68
N THR A 401 -12.14 22.38 6.00
CA THR A 401 -11.52 22.62 7.32
C THR A 401 -10.68 23.91 7.31
N ASN A 402 -10.40 24.49 8.49
CA ASN A 402 -9.54 25.68 8.59
C ASN A 402 -8.14 25.44 7.99
N GLY A 403 -7.57 24.25 8.19
CA GLY A 403 -6.29 23.87 7.60
C GLY A 403 -6.33 23.81 6.07
N GLU A 404 -7.38 23.26 5.50
CA GLU A 404 -7.58 23.23 4.05
C GLU A 404 -7.80 24.64 3.49
N ALA A 405 -8.59 25.48 4.19
CA ALA A 405 -8.82 26.87 3.82
C ALA A 405 -7.52 27.68 3.79
N LEU A 406 -6.65 27.50 4.78
CA LEU A 406 -5.31 28.12 4.77
C LEU A 406 -4.50 27.66 3.56
N ILE A 407 -4.49 26.37 3.23
CA ILE A 407 -3.78 25.87 2.04
C ILE A 407 -4.29 26.57 0.78
N LEU A 408 -5.60 26.75 0.64
CA LEU A 408 -6.18 27.49 -0.49
C LEU A 408 -5.71 28.95 -0.50
N MET A 409 -5.67 29.63 0.66
CA MET A 409 -5.19 31.01 0.75
C MET A 409 -3.74 31.16 0.29
N LEU A 410 -2.84 30.24 0.66
CA LEU A 410 -1.47 30.29 0.14
C LEU A 410 -1.43 30.07 -1.36
N ASN A 411 -2.15 29.07 -1.87
CA ASN A 411 -2.12 28.78 -3.30
C ASN A 411 -2.66 29.97 -4.11
N ILE A 412 -3.68 30.67 -3.59
CA ILE A 412 -4.16 31.94 -4.15
C ILE A 412 -3.03 32.96 -4.17
N MET A 413 -2.34 33.16 -3.05
CA MET A 413 -1.28 34.17 -2.95
C MET A 413 -0.08 33.86 -3.83
N GLU A 414 0.37 32.60 -3.88
CA GLU A 414 1.42 32.15 -4.82
C GLU A 414 1.01 32.37 -6.29
N LYS A 415 -0.30 32.52 -6.58
CA LYS A 415 -0.84 32.79 -7.91
C LYS A 415 -0.98 34.28 -8.22
N THR A 416 -1.22 35.11 -7.20
CA THR A 416 -1.51 36.55 -7.36
C THR A 416 -0.31 37.47 -7.09
N GLU A 417 0.76 36.95 -6.51
CA GLU A 417 2.10 37.57 -6.52
C GLU A 417 2.84 37.36 -7.85
#